data_AF-A0A1I4GSI7-F1
#
_entry.id   AF-A0A1I4GSI7-F1
#
_cell.length_a   1.000
_cell.length_b   1.000
_cell.length_c   1.000
_cell.angle_alpha   90.00
_cell.angle_beta   90.00
_cell.angle_gamma   90.00
#
_symmetry.space_group_name_H-M   'P 1'
#
loop_
_entity.id
_entity.type
_entity.pdbx_description
1 polymer ?
#
loop_
_entity_poly.entity_id
_entity_poly.type
_entity_poly.pdbx_seq_one_letter_code
_entity_poly.pdbx_strand_id
1 'polypeptide(L)' 'MSIETKTMHITPADGNVFADLGFEPEEAAALKAESQRIISENLAIRNP' A
#
# COMPACT_ATOMS: atom_id res chain seq x y z
N MET A 1 -27.41 -16.79 -9.69
CA MET A 1 -26.44 -16.16 -8.78
C MET A 1 -25.49 -15.34 -9.64
N SER A 2 -25.48 -14.02 -9.46
CA SER A 2 -24.55 -13.14 -10.17
C SER A 2 -23.30 -13.01 -9.32
N ILE A 3 -22.15 -13.43 -9.84
CA ILE A 3 -20.88 -13.19 -9.17
C ILE A 3 -20.57 -11.70 -9.22
N GLU A 4 -20.39 -11.06 -8.07
CA GLU A 4 -19.96 -9.66 -8.04
C GLU A 4 -18.45 -9.59 -8.28
N THR A 5 -18.06 -9.05 -9.44
CA THR A 5 -16.67 -8.93 -9.87
C THR A 5 -16.11 -7.52 -9.70
N LYS A 6 -16.88 -6.60 -9.10
CA LYS A 6 -16.49 -5.20 -8.95
C LYS A 6 -15.64 -5.01 -7.70
N THR A 7 -14.51 -4.34 -7.85
CA THR A 7 -13.64 -3.97 -6.73
C THR A 7 -14.35 -2.92 -5.86
N MET A 8 -14.60 -3.23 -4.60
CA MET A 8 -15.33 -2.34 -3.68
C MET A 8 -14.42 -1.43 -2.86
N HIS A 9 -13.16 -1.82 -2.66
CA HIS A 9 -12.19 -1.06 -1.88
C HIS A 9 -10.96 -0.79 -2.73
N ILE A 10 -10.71 0.48 -3.03
CA ILE A 10 -9.56 0.94 -3.81
C ILE A 10 -8.86 1.99 -2.97
N THR A 11 -7.65 1.67 -2.52
CA THR A 11 -6.75 2.66 -1.90
C THR A 11 -6.30 3.64 -2.97
N PRO A 12 -6.43 4.97 -2.75
CA PRO A 12 -5.87 5.98 -3.66
C PRO A 12 -4.35 5.80 -3.84
N ALA A 13 -3.80 6.26 -4.96
CA ALA A 13 -2.35 6.13 -5.23
C ALA A 13 -1.47 6.73 -4.13
N ASP A 14 -1.86 7.88 -3.58
CA ASP A 14 -1.16 8.54 -2.47
C ASP A 14 -1.67 8.07 -1.09
N GLY A 15 -2.65 7.16 -1.06
CA GLY A 15 -3.29 6.63 0.13
C GLY A 15 -2.40 5.69 0.94
N ASN A 16 -2.94 5.19 2.04
CA ASN A 16 -2.26 4.22 2.89
C ASN A 16 -3.13 2.97 3.04
N VAL A 17 -2.79 1.92 2.31
CA VAL A 17 -3.54 0.66 2.34
C VAL A 17 -3.55 0.04 3.75
N PHE A 18 -2.52 0.28 4.57
CA PHE A 18 -2.48 -0.21 5.95
C PHE A 18 -3.55 0.48 6.82
N ALA A 19 -3.80 1.78 6.60
CA ALA A 19 -4.88 2.47 7.29
C ALA A 19 -6.25 1.93 6.85
N ASP A 20 -6.42 1.66 5.55
CA ASP A 20 -7.67 1.09 5.00
C ASP A 20 -7.95 -0.33 5.53
N LEU A 21 -6.91 -1.07 5.92
CA LEU A 21 -7.00 -2.39 6.54
C LEU A 21 -7.26 -2.35 8.06
N GLY A 22 -7.27 -1.15 8.66
CA GLY A 22 -7.59 -0.95 10.07
C GLY A 22 -6.40 -0.98 11.03
N PHE A 23 -5.17 -0.79 10.53
CA PHE A 23 -4.01 -0.56 11.40
C PHE A 23 -4.08 0.82 12.05
N GLU A 24 -3.52 0.94 13.25
CA GLU A 24 -3.45 2.22 13.94
C GLU A 24 -2.67 3.26 13.09
N PRO A 25 -3.04 4.55 13.14
CA PRO A 25 -2.45 5.56 12.25
C PRO A 25 -0.93 5.63 12.29
N GLU A 26 -0.34 5.48 13.49
CA GLU A 26 1.12 5.50 13.68
C GLU A 26 1.79 4.26 13.06
N GLU A 27 1.23 3.08 13.29
CA GLU A 27 1.72 1.82 12.73
C GLU A 27 1.57 1.79 11.22
N ALA A 28 0.41 2.20 10.71
CA ALA A 28 0.14 2.30 9.27
C ALA A 28 1.15 3.24 8.58
N ALA A 29 1.47 4.39 9.20
CA ALA A 29 2.45 5.32 8.66
C ALA A 29 3.86 4.72 8.63
N ALA A 30 4.27 4.03 9.70
CA ALA A 30 5.56 3.34 9.77
C ALA A 30 5.68 2.24 8.70
N LEU A 31 4.65 1.42 8.53
CA LEU A 31 4.60 0.36 7.52
C LEU A 31 4.65 0.91 6.09
N LYS A 32 3.94 2.00 5.81
CA LYS A 32 4.00 2.68 4.51
C LYS A 32 5.40 3.20 4.22
N ALA A 33 6.05 3.85 5.19
CA ALA A 33 7.40 4.39 5.03
C ALA A 33 8.43 3.28 4.77
N GLU A 34 8.38 2.17 5.51
CA GLU A 34 9.29 1.05 5.30
C GLU A 34 9.07 0.38 3.93
N SER A 35 7.81 0.21 3.53
CA SER A 35 7.49 -0.31 2.20
C SER A 35 8.08 0.58 1.09
N GLN A 36 7.93 1.91 1.20
CA GLN A 36 8.51 2.86 0.25
C GLN A 36 10.04 2.79 0.21
N ARG A 37 10.69 2.57 1.36
CA ARG A 37 12.14 2.39 1.48
C ARG A 37 12.60 1.17 0.68
N ILE A 38 11.97 0.01 0.91
CA ILE A 38 12.27 -1.26 0.22
C ILE A 38 12.06 -1.15 -1.30
N ILE A 39 10.99 -0.47 -1.73
CA ILE A 39 10.72 -0.23 -3.15
C ILE A 39 11.82 0.63 -3.77
N SER A 40 12.21 1.70 -3.10
CA SER A 40 13.25 2.62 -3.57
C SER A 40 14.60 1.92 -3.70
N GLU A 41 14.97 1.10 -2.71
CA GLU A 41 16.20 0.28 -2.74
C GLU A 41 16.19 -0.71 -3.91
N ASN A 42 15.09 -1.45 -4.09
CA ASN A 42 14.96 -2.38 -5.21
C ASN A 42 15.01 -1.68 -6.57
N LEU A 43 14.40 -0.49 -6.68
CA LEU A 43 14.41 0.29 -7.91
C LEU A 43 15.81 0.78 -8.25
N ALA A 44 16.59 1.21 -7.26
CA ALA A 44 17.98 1.64 -7.43
C ALA A 44 18.90 0.50 -7.91
N ILE A 45 18.64 -0.74 -7.47
CA ILE A 45 19.39 -1.91 -7.96
C ILE A 45 19.01 -2.24 -9.40
N ARG A 46 17.72 -2.10 -9.76
CA ARG A 46 17.19 -2.51 -11.07
C ARG A 46 17.48 -1.50 -12.18
N ASN A 47 17.63 -0.22 -11.83
CA ASN A 47 17.95 0.87 -12.75
C ASN A 47 19.26 1.55 -12.32
N PRO A 48 20.44 0.98 -12.67
CA PRO A 48 21.74 1.54 -12.29
C PRO A 48 22.05 2.87 -13.00
#